data_AF-A0A5E4JW67-F1
#
_entry.id   AF-A0A5E4JW67-F1
#
_cell.length_a   1.000
_cell.length_b   1.000
_cell.length_c   1.000
_cell.angle_alpha   90.00
_cell.angle_beta   90.00
_cell.angle_gamma   90.00
#
_symmetry.space_group_name_H-M   'P 1'
#
loop_
_entity.id
_entity.type
_entity.pdbx_description
1 polymer ?
#
loop_
_entity_poly.entity_id
_entity_poly.type
_entity_poly.pdbx_seq_one_letter_code
_entity_poly.pdbx_strand_id
1 'polypeptide(L)' 'MMELSWLGILAIIILVLIIIGLIVFCIIFWIWMLVDSIKRRYKDSNDKIVWVIVIVLTGILGAIIYYFVEKRKDRKRR' A
#
# COMPACT_ATOMS: atom_id res chain seq x y z
N MET A 1 -21.87 26.06 -28.06
CA MET A 1 -20.59 26.37 -27.37
C MET A 1 -20.65 26.23 -25.86
N MET A 2 -21.78 26.53 -25.18
CA MET A 2 -21.89 26.46 -23.72
C MET A 2 -21.96 25.02 -23.16
N GLU A 3 -22.61 24.08 -23.86
CA GLU A 3 -22.81 22.68 -23.44
C GLU A 3 -21.52 21.85 -23.33
N LEU A 4 -20.48 22.15 -24.13
CA LEU A 4 -19.20 21.41 -24.06
C LEU A 4 -18.42 21.69 -22.77
N SER A 5 -18.65 22.86 -22.16
CA SER A 5 -17.91 23.33 -20.97
C SER A 5 -18.25 22.52 -19.72
N TRP A 6 -19.54 22.18 -19.56
CA TRP A 6 -20.03 21.42 -18.41
C TRP A 6 -19.59 19.96 -18.42
N LEU A 7 -19.56 19.34 -19.61
CA LEU A 7 -19.04 17.99 -19.79
C LEU A 7 -17.56 17.88 -19.43
N GLY A 8 -16.76 18.90 -19.77
CA GLY A 8 -15.35 18.96 -19.38
C GLY A 8 -15.14 19.04 -17.86
N ILE A 9 -15.92 19.88 -17.17
CA ILE A 9 -15.87 20.01 -15.71
C ILE A 9 -16.28 18.69 -15.02
N LEU A 10 -17.36 18.05 -15.49
CA LEU A 10 -17.79 16.75 -14.97
C LEU A 10 -16.75 15.66 -15.18
N ALA A 11 -16.11 15.61 -16.35
CA ALA A 11 -15.04 14.66 -16.63
C ALA A 11 -13.83 14.85 -15.69
N ILE A 12 -13.45 16.09 -15.40
CA ILE A 12 -12.37 16.42 -14.46
C ILE A 12 -12.75 16.01 -13.04
N ILE A 13 -13.98 16.29 -12.60
CA ILE A 13 -14.46 15.89 -11.26
C ILE A 13 -14.43 14.37 -11.10
N ILE A 14 -14.91 13.62 -12.11
CA ILE A 14 -14.88 12.15 -12.09
C ILE A 14 -13.44 11.64 -12.02
N LEU A 15 -12.53 12.21 -12.82
CA LEU A 15 -11.12 11.84 -12.80
C LEU A 15 -10.49 12.07 -11.43
N VAL A 16 -10.77 13.21 -10.80
CA VAL A 16 -10.27 13.54 -9.44
C VAL A 16 -10.83 12.57 -8.41
N LEU A 17 -12.11 12.21 -8.46
CA LEU A 17 -12.71 11.24 -7.55
C LEU A 17 -12.07 9.85 -7.68
N ILE A 18 -11.76 9.41 -8.90
CA ILE A 18 -11.07 8.14 -9.14
C ILE A 18 -9.66 8.18 -8.51
N ILE A 19 -8.91 9.27 -8.73
CA ILE A 19 -7.56 9.43 -8.18
C ILE A 19 -7.59 9.41 -6.64
N ILE A 20 -8.54 10.13 -6.02
CA ILE A 20 -8.71 10.14 -4.57
C ILE A 20 -9.02 8.74 -4.06
N GLY A 21 -9.95 8.02 -4.70
CA GLY A 21 -10.28 6.64 -4.34
C GLY A 21 -9.06 5.72 -4.39
N LEU A 22 -8.21 5.90 -5.41
CA LEU A 22 -6.99 5.10 -5.61
C LEU A 22 -5.94 5.40 -4.52
N ILE A 23 -5.77 6.66 -4.14
CA ILE A 23 -4.89 7.08 -3.05
C ILE A 23 -5.36 6.48 -1.72
N VAL A 24 -6.65 6.57 -1.42
CA VAL A 24 -7.23 5.99 -0.20
C VAL A 24 -7.02 4.47 -0.17
N PHE A 25 -7.26 3.78 -1.30
CA PHE A 25 -7.01 2.35 -1.40
C PHE A 25 -5.52 2.00 -1.17
N CYS A 26 -4.59 2.77 -1.74
CA CYS A 26 -3.17 2.59 -1.49
C CYS A 26 -2.78 2.77 -0.01
N ILE A 27 -3.36 3.76 0.68
CA ILE A 27 -3.12 3.97 2.12
C ILE A 27 -3.68 2.81 2.94
N ILE A 28 -4.90 2.37 2.66
CA ILE A 28 -5.51 1.22 3.34
C ILE A 28 -4.66 -0.03 3.15
N PHE A 29 -4.22 -0.29 1.90
CA PHE A 29 -3.34 -1.42 1.60
C PHE A 29 -2.00 -1.32 2.35
N TRP A 30 -1.40 -0.13 2.42
CA TRP A 30 -0.17 0.11 3.13
C TRP A 30 -0.31 -0.13 4.65
N ILE A 31 -1.36 0.40 5.28
CA ILE A 31 -1.66 0.16 6.70
C ILE A 31 -1.91 -1.32 6.95
N TRP A 32 -2.64 -2.00 6.07
CA TRP A 32 -2.92 -3.42 6.22
C TRP A 32 -1.65 -4.27 6.23
N MET A 33 -0.69 -3.94 5.37
CA MET A 33 0.63 -4.59 5.33
C MET A 33 1.47 -4.29 6.57
N LEU A 34 1.38 -3.08 7.12
CA LEU A 34 1.98 -2.74 8.40
C LEU A 34 1.40 -3.59 9.55
N VAL A 35 0.07 -3.74 9.58
CA VAL A 35 -0.61 -4.55 10.60
C VAL A 35 -0.25 -6.04 10.46
N ASP A 36 -0.17 -6.56 9.24
CA ASP A 36 0.28 -7.94 8.98
C ASP A 36 1.72 -8.16 9.49
N SER A 37 2.61 -7.22 9.18
CA SER A 37 3.98 -7.19 9.71
C SER A 37 4.01 -7.11 11.23
N ILE A 38 3.07 -6.44 11.91
CA ILE A 38 3.09 -6.38 13.38
C ILE A 38 2.50 -7.66 14.00
N LYS A 39 1.50 -8.27 13.36
CA LYS A 39 0.82 -9.50 13.85
C LYS A 39 1.63 -10.77 13.58
N ARG A 40 2.51 -10.79 12.58
CA ARG A 40 3.39 -11.95 12.32
C ARG A 40 4.27 -12.25 13.52
N ARG A 41 4.33 -13.53 13.88
CA ARG A 41 5.33 -14.03 14.84
C ARG A 41 6.65 -14.26 14.11
N TYR A 42 7.55 -13.28 14.20
CA TYR A 42 8.93 -13.46 13.80
C TYR A 42 9.65 -14.31 14.84
N LYS A 43 10.59 -15.14 14.37
CA LYS A 43 11.52 -15.85 15.27
C LYS A 43 12.44 -14.86 16.01
N ASP A 44 12.76 -13.75 15.36
CA ASP A 44 13.65 -12.72 15.86
C ASP A 44 12.89 -11.41 16.05
N SER A 45 13.02 -10.78 17.23
CA SER A 45 12.33 -9.52 17.53
C SER A 45 12.83 -8.37 16.64
N ASN A 46 14.11 -8.41 16.25
CA ASN A 46 14.70 -7.43 15.34
C ASN A 46 14.12 -7.51 13.92
N ASP A 47 13.85 -8.71 13.39
CA ASP A 47 13.26 -8.88 12.05
C ASP A 47 11.91 -8.15 11.95
N LYS A 48 11.12 -8.15 13.03
CA LYS A 48 9.85 -7.42 13.11
C LYS A 48 10.05 -5.92 12.96
N ILE A 49 10.97 -5.35 13.74
CA ILE A 49 11.22 -3.90 13.80
C ILE A 49 11.77 -3.42 12.45
N VAL A 50 12.69 -4.16 11.85
CA VAL A 50 13.26 -3.85 10.53
C VAL A 50 12.16 -3.79 9.47
N TRP A 51 11.25 -4.77 9.43
CA TRP A 51 10.15 -4.76 8.46
C TRP A 51 9.16 -3.62 8.65
N VAL A 52 8.83 -3.29 9.90
CA VAL A 52 7.99 -2.13 10.20
C VAL A 52 8.66 -0.84 9.71
N ILE A 53 9.95 -0.65 10.00
CA ILE A 53 10.70 0.54 9.55
C ILE A 53 10.78 0.62 8.03
N VAL A 54 11.05 -0.50 7.35
CA VAL A 54 11.10 -0.55 5.88
C VAL A 54 9.74 -0.18 5.30
N ILE A 55 8.64 -0.78 5.76
CA ILE A 55 7.29 -0.48 5.28
C ILE A 55 6.94 0.99 5.56
N VAL A 56 7.30 1.52 6.73
CA VAL A 56 7.02 2.92 7.08
C VAL A 56 7.80 3.91 6.21
N LEU A 57 9.10 3.70 6.03
CA LEU A 57 9.96 4.64 5.28
C LEU A 57 9.77 4.57 3.77
N THR A 58 9.49 3.38 3.22
CA THR A 58 9.38 3.18 1.77
C THR A 58 7.94 3.11 1.26
N GLY A 59 6.94 3.16 2.15
CA GLY A 59 5.54 3.21 1.74
C GLY A 59 5.10 1.95 0.99
N ILE A 60 4.49 2.16 -0.18
CA ILE A 60 4.06 1.09 -1.10
C ILE A 60 5.23 0.21 -1.54
N LEU A 61 6.42 0.78 -1.74
CA LEU A 61 7.61 0.01 -2.13
C LEU A 61 7.99 -0.99 -1.03
N GLY A 62 7.89 -0.59 0.24
CA GLY A 62 8.15 -1.47 1.37
C GLY A 62 7.17 -2.62 1.48
N ALA A 63 5.89 -2.37 1.19
CA ALA A 63 4.88 -3.42 1.13
C ALA A 63 5.16 -4.46 0.02
N ILE A 64 5.63 -4.01 -1.15
CA ILE A 64 6.00 -4.91 -2.27
C ILE A 64 7.22 -5.75 -1.90
N ILE A 65 8.27 -5.14 -1.33
CA ILE A 65 9.48 -5.83 -0.89
C ILE A 65 9.14 -6.83 0.22
N TYR A 66 8.30 -6.45 1.19
CA TYR A 66 7.78 -7.35 2.22
C TYR A 66 7.11 -8.57 1.61
N TYR A 67 6.19 -8.36 0.67
CA TYR A 67 5.47 -9.45 0.03
C TYR A 67 6.42 -10.43 -0.68
N PHE A 68 7.45 -9.93 -1.38
CA PHE A 68 8.36 -10.79 -2.14
C PHE A 68 9.39 -11.51 -1.27
N VAL A 69 9.98 -10.81 -0.28
CA VAL A 69 11.06 -11.34 0.54
C VAL A 69 10.52 -12.20 1.66
N GLU A 70 9.55 -11.71 2.42
CA GLU A 70 9.03 -12.38 3.62
C GLU A 70 8.21 -13.62 3.23
N LYS A 71 7.39 -13.53 2.17
CA LYS A 71 6.59 -14.68 1.70
C LYS A 71 7.44 -15.78 1.05
N ARG A 72 8.60 -15.44 0.47
CA ARG A 72 9.58 -16.44 0.00
C ARG A 72 10.35 -17.07 1.17
N LYS A 73 10.65 -16.31 2.23
CA LYS A 73 11.36 -16.80 3.43
C LYS A 73 10.53 -17.87 4.16
N ASP A 74 9.19 -17.71 4.20
CA ASP A 74 8.26 -18.70 4.76
C ASP A 74 8.25 -20.04 3.99
N ARG A 75 8.36 -19.99 2.66
CA ARG A 75 8.36 -21.20 1.80
C ARG A 75 9.63 -22.04 1.95
N LYS A 76 10.73 -21.43 2.41
CA LYS A 76 12.02 -22.09 2.62
C LYS A 76 12.22 -22.63 4.05
N ARG A 77 11.32 -22.27 4.99
CA ARG A 77 11.38 -22.67 6.40
C ARG A 77 10.36 -23.76 6.78
N ARG A 78 9.50 -24.18 5.84
CA ARG A 78 8.76 -25.46 5.89
C ARG A 78 9.54 -26.49 5.08
#